data_AF-A0ABD6N2R5-F1
#
_entry.id   AF-A0ABD6N2R5-F1
#
_cell.length_a   1.000
_cell.length_b   1.000
_cell.length_c   1.000
_cell.angle_alpha   90.00
_cell.angle_beta   90.00
_cell.angle_gamma   90.00
#
_symmetry.space_group_name_H-M   'P 1'
#
loop_
_entity.id
_entity.type
_entity.pdbx_description
1 polymer ?
#
loop_
_entity_poly.entity_id
_entity_poly.type
_entity_poly.pdbx_seq_one_letter_code
_entity_poly.pdbx_strand_id
1 'polypeptide(L)'
;MSSQQTNAVGDALQRPITQDADYGQTPHEAPEPESASSRAEIPFDVFRKLVESPDDFLGLLAYSLYKRHKIEWIEAHPDDDHEAFKKVACTPQQLGMYRYQAEQMAKSFIDVSLDQLEAEMRSSILEGEIITKIQDLDTSLHTKVTNMETAVTTKVERLKPTFMAAFGNHLLGGFASVIAALLVFGGVSLYNLSQQKGGVEGAMRDASSKISERVSSPPATSVTTIQAP
;
A
#
# COMPACT_ATOMS: atom_id res chain seq x y z
N MET A 1 16.04 15.85 0.38
CA MET A 1 16.61 14.57 -0.08
C MET A 1 16.09 14.34 -1.49
N SER A 2 16.97 14.50 -2.48
CA SER A 2 16.65 14.48 -3.91
C SER A 2 16.65 13.05 -4.42
N SER A 3 15.56 12.64 -5.07
CA SER A 3 15.50 11.40 -5.85
C SER A 3 15.52 11.78 -7.32
N GLN A 4 16.63 11.46 -7.98
CA GLN A 4 16.83 11.66 -9.41
C GLN A 4 15.93 10.71 -10.22
N GLN A 5 15.22 11.31 -11.15
CA GLN A 5 14.51 10.67 -12.25
C GLN A 5 15.51 10.49 -13.39
N THR A 6 15.68 9.26 -13.89
CA THR A 6 16.38 9.02 -15.16
C THR A 6 15.44 8.28 -16.10
N ASN A 7 15.07 8.97 -17.18
CA ASN A 7 14.49 8.39 -18.39
C ASN A 7 15.64 7.80 -19.21
N ALA A 8 15.44 6.61 -19.80
CA ALA A 8 16.21 6.19 -20.96
C ALA A 8 15.36 5.26 -21.84
N VAL A 9 14.91 5.84 -22.95
CA VAL A 9 14.46 5.19 -24.19
C VAL A 9 15.72 4.82 -24.99
N GLY A 10 15.73 3.64 -25.62
CA GLY A 10 16.78 3.20 -26.55
C GLY A 10 16.82 1.66 -26.62
N ASP A 11 16.11 1.01 -27.54
CA ASP A 11 16.41 0.80 -28.96
C ASP A 11 17.37 -0.39 -29.22
N ALA A 12 16.89 -1.27 -30.11
CA ALA A 12 17.51 -2.38 -30.84
C ALA A 12 18.50 -3.35 -30.16
N LEU A 13 18.15 -4.66 -30.19
CA LEU A 13 18.99 -5.67 -30.84
C LEU A 13 18.21 -6.98 -31.09
N GLN A 14 17.79 -7.14 -32.34
CA GLN A 14 17.39 -8.40 -32.95
C GLN A 14 18.50 -9.43 -32.79
N ARG A 15 18.18 -10.58 -32.21
CA ARG A 15 19.07 -11.75 -32.20
C ARG A 15 18.87 -12.53 -33.50
N PRO A 16 19.94 -12.86 -34.23
CA PRO A 16 19.85 -13.71 -35.41
C PRO A 16 19.57 -15.16 -35.01
N ILE A 17 18.59 -15.77 -35.64
CA ILE A 17 18.29 -17.20 -35.55
C ILE A 17 19.35 -17.91 -36.39
N THR A 18 20.27 -18.62 -35.74
CA THR A 18 21.24 -19.49 -36.42
C THR A 18 20.52 -20.74 -36.92
N GLN A 19 20.57 -20.87 -38.24
CA GLN A 19 20.02 -21.94 -39.07
C GLN A 19 21.09 -23.03 -39.22
N ASP A 20 21.00 -24.07 -38.41
CA ASP A 20 21.76 -25.31 -38.59
C ASP A 20 20.78 -26.44 -38.91
N ALA A 21 20.50 -26.60 -40.21
CA ALA A 21 19.88 -27.81 -40.74
C ALA A 21 20.84 -28.38 -41.79
N ASP A 22 21.71 -29.27 -41.31
CA ASP A 22 22.54 -30.17 -42.09
C ASP A 22 21.64 -31.18 -42.83
N TYR A 23 21.29 -30.87 -44.08
CA TYR A 23 20.65 -31.81 -45.00
C TYR A 23 21.70 -32.29 -46.00
N GLY A 24 22.34 -33.41 -45.66
CA GLY A 24 23.11 -34.20 -46.61
C GLY A 24 22.26 -34.68 -47.77
N GLN A 25 22.71 -34.36 -48.99
CA GLN A 25 22.23 -34.91 -50.26
C GLN A 25 22.45 -36.44 -50.34
N THR A 26 21.41 -37.17 -50.73
CA THR A 26 21.52 -38.22 -51.76
C THR A 26 20.31 -38.15 -52.69
N PRO A 27 20.49 -38.22 -54.02
CA PRO A 27 19.40 -38.21 -55.00
C PRO A 27 18.93 -39.64 -55.27
N HIS A 28 17.71 -39.98 -54.85
CA HIS A 28 17.01 -41.17 -55.33
C HIS A 28 15.65 -40.75 -55.88
N GLU A 29 15.62 -40.65 -57.21
CA GLU A 29 14.60 -41.20 -58.10
C GLU A 29 13.14 -41.15 -57.63
N ALA A 30 12.39 -40.23 -58.23
CA ALA A 30 10.95 -40.08 -58.06
C ALA A 30 10.22 -41.36 -58.50
N PRO A 31 9.36 -41.94 -57.65
CA PRO A 31 8.29 -42.80 -58.13
C PRO A 31 7.21 -41.91 -58.77
N GLU A 32 6.84 -42.26 -59.99
CA GLU A 32 5.74 -41.73 -60.78
C GLU A 32 4.43 -41.58 -59.98
N PRO A 33 3.53 -40.66 -60.38
CA PRO A 33 2.19 -40.55 -59.79
C PRO A 33 1.31 -41.70 -60.28
N GLU A 34 1.57 -42.92 -59.79
CA GLU A 34 0.66 -44.02 -59.98
C GLU A 34 -0.63 -43.77 -59.18
N SER A 35 -1.72 -43.66 -59.93
CA SER A 35 -3.04 -44.15 -59.51
C SER A 35 -3.76 -43.36 -58.41
N ALA A 36 -4.17 -42.13 -58.73
CA ALA A 36 -5.31 -41.47 -58.10
C ALA A 36 -6.69 -42.05 -58.53
N SER A 37 -6.74 -43.25 -59.10
CA SER A 37 -7.94 -43.86 -59.71
C SER A 37 -8.38 -45.17 -59.05
N SER A 38 -8.02 -45.38 -57.79
CA SER A 38 -8.48 -46.55 -57.01
C SER A 38 -8.71 -46.20 -55.54
N ARG A 39 -9.28 -45.03 -55.26
CA ARG A 39 -9.98 -44.82 -53.99
C ARG A 39 -11.30 -45.58 -54.11
N ALA A 40 -11.24 -46.84 -53.69
CA ALA A 40 -12.36 -47.75 -53.51
C ALA A 40 -13.63 -46.97 -53.13
N GLU A 41 -14.72 -47.25 -53.83
CA GLU A 41 -16.09 -46.83 -53.53
C GLU A 41 -16.27 -46.73 -52.01
N ILE A 42 -16.36 -45.50 -51.48
CA ILE A 42 -16.38 -45.26 -50.04
C ILE A 42 -17.61 -45.98 -49.48
N PRO A 43 -17.45 -47.10 -48.74
CA PRO A 43 -18.58 -47.87 -48.27
C PRO A 43 -19.08 -47.14 -47.03
N PHE A 44 -20.05 -46.25 -47.25
CA PHE A 44 -20.72 -45.42 -46.26
C PHE A 44 -19.90 -44.19 -45.78
N ASP A 45 -20.15 -43.04 -46.40
CA ASP A 45 -19.62 -41.76 -45.96
C ASP A 45 -20.50 -41.14 -44.85
N VAL A 46 -20.21 -41.48 -43.59
CA VAL A 46 -20.89 -40.93 -42.40
C VAL A 46 -20.72 -39.41 -42.32
N PHE A 47 -19.56 -38.91 -42.75
CA PHE A 47 -19.23 -37.48 -42.67
C PHE A 47 -20.21 -36.68 -43.52
N ARG A 48 -20.43 -37.07 -44.78
CA ARG A 48 -21.40 -36.41 -45.67
C ARG A 48 -22.86 -36.49 -45.19
N LYS A 49 -23.19 -37.45 -44.32
CA LYS A 49 -24.53 -37.54 -43.72
C LYS A 49 -24.70 -36.65 -42.48
N LEU A 50 -23.61 -36.31 -41.81
CA LEU A 50 -23.64 -35.47 -40.61
C LEU A 50 -23.26 -34.02 -40.89
N VAL A 51 -22.45 -33.75 -41.92
CA VAL A 51 -21.89 -32.44 -42.24
C VAL A 51 -22.42 -31.98 -43.59
N GLU A 52 -23.28 -30.96 -43.57
CA GLU A 52 -23.92 -30.44 -44.79
C GLU A 52 -22.99 -29.52 -45.59
N SER A 53 -22.17 -28.74 -44.88
CA SER A 53 -21.24 -27.77 -45.46
C SER A 53 -19.94 -27.73 -44.63
N PRO A 54 -18.81 -27.26 -45.20
CA PRO A 54 -17.57 -27.10 -44.43
C PRO A 54 -17.70 -26.15 -43.23
N ASP A 55 -18.70 -25.27 -43.25
CA ASP A 55 -19.00 -24.31 -42.18
C ASP A 55 -20.11 -24.80 -41.23
N ASP A 56 -20.62 -26.02 -41.40
CA ASP A 56 -21.63 -26.64 -40.52
C ASP A 56 -20.97 -27.08 -39.20
N PHE A 57 -20.79 -26.13 -38.29
CA PHE A 57 -20.19 -26.36 -36.97
C PHE A 57 -20.90 -27.46 -36.18
N LEU A 58 -22.24 -27.47 -36.19
CA LEU A 58 -23.02 -28.50 -35.50
C LEU A 58 -22.82 -29.88 -36.13
N GLY A 59 -22.75 -29.96 -37.45
CA GLY A 59 -22.42 -31.19 -38.16
C GLY A 59 -21.00 -31.68 -37.85
N LEU A 60 -20.01 -30.79 -37.81
CA LEU A 60 -18.63 -31.13 -37.46
C LEU A 60 -18.52 -31.64 -36.02
N LEU A 61 -19.24 -31.01 -35.09
CA LEU A 61 -19.34 -31.43 -33.70
C LEU A 61 -20.08 -32.77 -33.56
N ALA A 62 -21.14 -32.99 -34.34
CA ALA A 62 -21.84 -34.27 -34.39
C ALA A 62 -20.94 -35.39 -34.92
N TYR A 63 -20.11 -35.08 -35.92
CA TYR A 63 -19.14 -36.03 -36.47
C TYR A 63 -18.04 -36.39 -35.47
N SER A 64 -17.56 -35.42 -34.68
CA SER A 64 -16.59 -35.71 -33.62
C SER A 64 -17.20 -36.60 -32.52
N LEU A 65 -18.46 -36.39 -32.16
CA LEU A 65 -19.21 -37.28 -31.26
C LEU A 65 -19.32 -38.71 -31.82
N TYR A 66 -19.68 -38.85 -33.10
CA TYR A 66 -19.70 -40.15 -33.78
C TYR A 66 -18.32 -40.85 -33.72
N LYS A 67 -17.23 -40.10 -34.00
CA LYS A 67 -15.87 -40.65 -33.96
C LYS A 67 -15.47 -41.10 -32.56
N ARG A 68 -15.81 -40.33 -31.54
CA ARG A 68 -15.59 -40.71 -30.16
C ARG A 68 -16.32 -42.02 -29.83
N HIS A 69 -17.61 -42.12 -30.16
CA HIS A 69 -18.38 -43.35 -29.94
C HIS A 69 -17.78 -44.56 -30.68
N LYS A 70 -17.26 -44.35 -31.90
CA LYS A 70 -16.58 -45.41 -32.65
C LYS A 70 -15.31 -45.89 -31.94
N ILE A 71 -14.51 -44.98 -31.39
CA ILE A 71 -13.30 -45.31 -30.64
C ILE A 71 -13.67 -46.11 -29.39
N GLU A 72 -14.60 -45.58 -28.58
CA GLU A 72 -15.09 -46.24 -27.36
C GLU A 72 -15.62 -47.65 -27.65
N TRP A 73 -16.33 -47.83 -28.76
CA TRP A 73 -16.85 -49.13 -29.15
C TRP A 73 -15.74 -50.12 -29.53
N ILE A 74 -14.74 -49.69 -30.31
CA ILE A 74 -13.59 -50.52 -30.71
C ILE A 74 -12.77 -50.92 -29.48
N GLU A 75 -12.56 -50.01 -28.54
CA GLU A 75 -11.84 -50.28 -27.30
C GLU A 75 -12.58 -51.31 -26.42
N ALA A 76 -13.92 -51.24 -26.37
CA ALA A 76 -14.73 -52.17 -25.61
C ALA A 76 -14.94 -53.53 -26.30
N HIS A 77 -14.79 -53.61 -27.63
CA HIS A 77 -15.05 -54.81 -28.42
C HIS A 77 -13.90 -55.08 -29.41
N PRO A 78 -12.69 -55.41 -28.91
CA PRO A 78 -11.51 -55.58 -29.76
C PRO A 78 -11.60 -56.75 -30.74
N ASP A 79 -12.39 -57.77 -30.42
CA ASP A 79 -12.56 -58.99 -31.22
C ASP A 79 -13.80 -58.95 -32.15
N ASP A 80 -14.63 -57.91 -32.03
CA ASP A 80 -15.88 -57.80 -32.82
C ASP A 80 -15.63 -57.22 -34.22
N ASP A 81 -16.48 -57.62 -35.17
CA ASP A 81 -16.48 -57.05 -36.52
C ASP A 81 -16.93 -55.58 -36.49
N HIS A 82 -16.09 -54.69 -37.01
CA HIS A 82 -16.34 -53.25 -37.11
C HIS A 82 -17.60 -52.92 -37.94
N GLU A 83 -18.08 -53.84 -38.79
CA GLU A 83 -19.35 -53.69 -39.51
C GLU A 83 -20.57 -53.82 -38.57
N ALA A 84 -20.45 -54.50 -37.42
CA ALA A 84 -21.49 -54.56 -36.39
C ALA A 84 -21.78 -53.16 -35.83
N PHE A 85 -20.73 -52.37 -35.55
CA PHE A 85 -20.87 -50.98 -35.14
C PHE A 85 -21.60 -50.15 -36.19
N LYS A 86 -21.24 -50.28 -37.47
CA LYS A 86 -21.87 -49.51 -38.56
C LYS A 86 -23.38 -49.76 -38.64
N LYS A 87 -23.84 -51.00 -38.45
CA LYS A 87 -25.26 -51.36 -38.47
C LYS A 87 -26.09 -50.63 -37.40
N VAL A 88 -25.50 -50.37 -36.23
CA VAL A 88 -26.20 -49.72 -35.11
C VAL A 88 -25.96 -48.22 -35.11
N ALA A 89 -24.70 -47.81 -35.26
CA ALA A 89 -24.27 -46.43 -35.06
C ALA A 89 -24.50 -45.51 -36.27
N CYS A 90 -24.76 -46.07 -37.45
CA CYS A 90 -24.95 -45.31 -38.68
C CYS A 90 -26.42 -45.31 -39.17
N THR A 91 -27.37 -45.69 -38.31
CA THR A 91 -28.80 -45.54 -38.59
C THR A 91 -29.19 -44.06 -38.64
N PRO A 92 -30.20 -43.66 -39.44
CA PRO A 92 -30.65 -42.27 -39.49
C PRO A 92 -31.01 -41.70 -38.11
N GLN A 93 -31.60 -42.53 -37.25
CA GLN A 93 -31.94 -42.16 -35.87
C GLN A 93 -30.69 -41.86 -35.04
N GLN A 94 -29.65 -42.70 -35.12
CA GLN A 94 -28.43 -42.46 -34.37
C GLN A 94 -27.67 -41.23 -34.89
N LEU A 95 -27.65 -41.01 -36.21
CA LEU A 95 -27.07 -39.80 -36.79
C LEU A 95 -27.81 -38.54 -36.32
N GLY A 96 -29.15 -38.60 -36.26
CA GLY A 96 -29.96 -37.54 -35.66
C GLY A 96 -29.64 -37.31 -34.19
N MET A 97 -29.37 -38.37 -33.42
CA MET A 97 -28.98 -38.27 -32.03
C MET A 97 -27.64 -37.54 -31.84
N TYR A 98 -26.64 -37.79 -32.69
CA TYR A 98 -25.38 -37.05 -32.64
C TYR A 98 -25.57 -35.56 -32.95
N ARG A 99 -26.41 -35.22 -33.94
CA ARG A 99 -26.73 -33.82 -34.24
C ARG A 99 -27.45 -33.15 -33.06
N TYR A 100 -28.42 -33.84 -32.45
CA TYR A 100 -29.12 -33.35 -31.27
C TYR A 100 -28.16 -33.12 -30.10
N GLN A 101 -27.26 -34.07 -29.81
CA GLN A 101 -26.26 -33.90 -28.76
C GLN A 101 -25.32 -32.72 -29.03
N ALA A 102 -24.87 -32.56 -30.29
CA ALA A 102 -24.06 -31.41 -30.70
C ALA A 102 -24.79 -30.08 -30.45
N GLU A 103 -26.07 -30.00 -30.78
CA GLU A 103 -26.92 -28.84 -30.52
C GLU A 103 -27.04 -28.53 -29.03
N GLN A 104 -27.30 -29.54 -28.20
CA GLN A 104 -27.41 -29.36 -26.74
C GLN A 104 -26.08 -28.89 -26.12
N MET A 105 -24.95 -29.44 -26.56
CA MET A 105 -23.62 -29.00 -26.09
C MET A 105 -23.34 -27.56 -26.52
N ALA A 106 -23.64 -27.19 -27.76
CA ALA A 106 -23.46 -25.83 -28.25
C ALA A 106 -24.34 -24.84 -27.47
N LYS A 107 -25.61 -25.18 -27.25
CA LYS A 107 -26.53 -24.38 -26.44
C LYS A 107 -25.99 -24.20 -25.02
N SER A 108 -25.62 -25.29 -24.35
CA SER A 108 -25.09 -25.23 -22.99
C SER A 108 -23.81 -24.40 -22.91
N PHE A 109 -22.93 -24.48 -23.91
CA PHE A 109 -21.72 -23.68 -23.95
C PHE A 109 -22.04 -22.17 -24.08
N ILE A 110 -23.00 -21.82 -24.94
CA ILE A 110 -23.46 -20.43 -25.08
C ILE A 110 -24.07 -19.93 -23.78
N ASP A 111 -24.97 -20.70 -23.16
CA ASP A 111 -25.62 -20.33 -21.90
C ASP A 111 -24.57 -20.07 -20.81
N VAL A 112 -23.62 -20.99 -20.62
CA VAL A 112 -22.53 -20.85 -19.63
C VAL A 112 -21.63 -19.65 -19.94
N SER A 113 -21.32 -19.41 -21.21
CA SER A 113 -20.46 -18.28 -21.60
C SER A 113 -21.16 -16.95 -21.36
N LEU A 114 -22.47 -16.86 -21.59
CA LEU A 114 -23.27 -15.67 -21.31
C LEU A 114 -23.41 -15.42 -19.81
N ASP A 115 -23.63 -16.46 -19.01
CA ASP A 115 -23.69 -16.35 -17.56
C ASP A 115 -22.35 -15.87 -16.97
N GLN A 116 -21.23 -16.39 -17.49
CA GLN A 116 -19.88 -15.95 -17.10
C GLN A 116 -19.63 -14.49 -17.48
N LEU A 117 -20.00 -14.10 -18.72
CA LEU A 117 -19.87 -12.72 -19.19
C LEU A 117 -20.71 -11.76 -18.33
N GLU A 118 -21.93 -12.15 -17.97
CA GLU A 118 -22.79 -11.36 -17.08
C GLU A 118 -22.16 -11.20 -15.69
N ALA A 119 -21.63 -12.29 -15.12
CA ALA A 119 -20.98 -12.27 -13.82
C ALA A 119 -19.74 -11.35 -13.82
N GLU A 120 -18.91 -11.42 -14.86
CA GLU A 120 -17.75 -10.56 -15.03
C GLU A 120 -18.15 -9.09 -15.16
N MET A 121 -19.14 -8.79 -16.01
CA MET A 121 -19.63 -7.43 -16.19
C MET A 121 -20.19 -6.86 -14.88
N ARG A 122 -21.01 -7.62 -14.15
CA ARG A 122 -21.53 -7.21 -12.83
C ARG A 122 -20.40 -6.93 -11.84
N SER A 123 -19.36 -7.77 -11.81
CA SER A 123 -18.20 -7.56 -10.95
C SER A 123 -17.45 -6.28 -11.32
N SER A 124 -17.20 -6.04 -12.61
CA SER A 124 -16.48 -4.85 -13.09
C SER A 124 -17.21 -3.54 -12.77
N ILE A 125 -18.54 -3.53 -12.87
CA ILE A 125 -19.37 -2.35 -12.56
C ILE A 125 -19.31 -2.06 -11.06
N LEU A 126 -19.49 -3.08 -10.22
CA LEU A 126 -19.42 -2.94 -8.77
C LEU A 126 -18.05 -2.46 -8.31
N GLU A 127 -16.97 -3.04 -8.84
CA GLU A 127 -15.61 -2.63 -8.50
C GLU A 127 -15.33 -1.18 -8.92
N GLY A 128 -15.76 -0.78 -10.13
CA GLY A 128 -15.64 0.60 -10.59
C GLY A 128 -16.41 1.61 -9.73
N GLU A 129 -17.64 1.27 -9.31
CA GLU A 129 -18.44 2.15 -8.45
C GLU A 129 -17.87 2.25 -7.03
N ILE A 130 -17.35 1.14 -6.49
CA ILE A 130 -16.73 1.12 -5.15
C ILE A 130 -15.45 1.97 -5.14
N ILE A 131 -14.57 1.80 -6.14
CA ILE A 131 -13.32 2.55 -6.23
C ILE A 131 -13.59 4.05 -6.35
N THR A 132 -14.57 4.44 -7.18
CA THR A 132 -14.93 5.86 -7.35
C THR A 132 -15.51 6.46 -6.06
N LYS A 133 -16.38 5.74 -5.35
CA LYS A 133 -16.91 6.19 -4.04
C LYS A 133 -15.82 6.32 -2.99
N ILE A 134 -14.85 5.40 -2.95
CA ILE A 134 -13.72 5.46 -2.02
C ILE A 134 -12.86 6.69 -2.31
N GLN A 135 -12.55 6.95 -3.58
CA GLN A 135 -11.76 8.12 -3.98
C GLN A 135 -12.45 9.45 -3.65
N ASP A 136 -13.77 9.53 -3.86
CA ASP A 136 -14.55 10.72 -3.50
C ASP A 136 -14.59 10.95 -1.98
N LEU A 137 -14.78 9.88 -1.20
CA LEU A 137 -14.73 9.96 0.27
C LEU A 137 -13.36 10.42 0.77
N ASP A 138 -12.27 9.87 0.21
CA ASP A 138 -10.91 10.23 0.60
C ASP A 138 -10.60 11.69 0.29
N THR A 139 -10.99 12.15 -0.91
CA THR A 139 -10.84 13.56 -1.32
C THR A 139 -11.64 14.51 -0.42
N SER A 140 -12.88 14.14 -0.09
CA SER A 140 -13.76 14.91 0.79
C SER A 140 -13.22 14.96 2.22
N LEU A 141 -12.74 13.82 2.74
CA LEU A 141 -12.15 13.73 4.07
C LEU A 141 -10.88 14.56 4.17
N HIS A 142 -9.98 14.43 3.19
CA HIS A 142 -8.74 15.22 3.13
C HIS A 142 -9.05 16.71 3.09
N THR A 143 -10.03 17.14 2.28
CA THR A 143 -10.46 18.54 2.22
C THR A 143 -10.96 19.04 3.57
N LYS A 144 -11.76 18.23 4.29
CA LYS A 144 -12.22 18.59 5.64
C LYS A 144 -11.08 18.67 6.65
N VAL A 145 -10.14 17.74 6.62
CA VAL A 145 -8.97 17.73 7.51
C VAL A 145 -8.13 18.98 7.26
N THR A 146 -7.80 19.29 6.01
CA THR A 146 -7.04 20.49 5.66
C THR A 146 -7.76 21.78 6.07
N ASN A 147 -9.08 21.85 5.87
CA ASN A 147 -9.88 23.00 6.31
C ASN A 147 -9.89 23.13 7.84
N MET A 148 -10.00 22.02 8.58
CA MET A 148 -9.93 22.02 10.04
C MET A 148 -8.54 22.41 10.54
N GLU A 149 -7.47 21.88 9.97
CA GLU A 149 -6.09 22.26 10.29
C GLU A 149 -5.87 23.76 10.09
N THR A 150 -6.34 24.30 8.96
CA THR A 150 -6.25 25.74 8.66
C THR A 150 -7.05 26.55 9.67
N ALA A 151 -8.26 26.11 10.04
CA ALA A 151 -9.09 26.80 11.03
C ALA A 151 -8.47 26.75 12.44
N VAL A 152 -7.88 25.62 12.83
CA VAL A 152 -7.22 25.44 14.12
C VAL A 152 -5.95 26.27 14.19
N THR A 153 -5.08 26.20 13.18
CA THR A 153 -3.85 27.01 13.11
C THR A 153 -4.17 28.50 13.14
N THR A 154 -5.15 28.97 12.36
CA THR A 154 -5.61 30.36 12.38
C THR A 154 -6.12 30.78 13.76
N LYS A 155 -6.89 29.91 14.45
CA LYS A 155 -7.37 30.19 15.82
C LYS A 155 -6.22 30.23 16.82
N VAL A 156 -5.27 29.30 16.73
CA VAL A 156 -4.07 29.25 17.58
C VAL A 156 -3.21 30.50 17.39
N GLU A 157 -3.00 30.93 16.15
CA GLU A 157 -2.25 32.14 15.82
C GLU A 157 -2.95 33.41 16.33
N ARG A 158 -4.28 33.47 16.34
CA ARG A 158 -5.01 34.59 16.97
C ARG A 158 -4.92 34.61 18.49
N LEU A 159 -4.84 33.44 19.13
CA LEU A 159 -4.79 33.34 20.59
C LEU A 159 -3.41 33.67 21.15
N LYS A 160 -2.32 33.28 20.48
CA LYS A 160 -0.94 33.49 20.96
C LYS A 160 -0.55 34.96 21.26
N PRO A 161 -0.75 35.95 20.38
CA PRO A 161 -0.35 37.33 20.64
C PRO A 161 -1.20 37.96 21.75
N THR A 162 -2.49 37.62 21.82
CA THR A 162 -3.40 38.13 22.85
C THR A 162 -3.03 37.59 24.23
N PHE A 163 -2.75 36.29 24.34
CA PHE A 163 -2.34 35.66 25.59
C PHE A 163 -0.96 36.15 26.04
N MET A 164 0.04 36.20 25.15
CA MET A 164 1.38 36.66 25.51
C MET A 164 1.42 38.14 25.91
N ALA A 165 0.65 39.01 25.25
CA ALA A 165 0.56 40.42 25.63
C ALA A 165 -0.12 40.59 27.00
N ALA A 166 -1.22 39.88 27.25
CA ALA A 166 -1.93 39.94 28.53
C ALA A 166 -1.08 39.37 29.68
N PHE A 167 -0.41 38.25 29.46
CA PHE A 167 0.46 37.62 30.44
C PHE A 167 1.70 38.48 30.73
N GLY A 168 2.31 39.09 29.71
CA GLY A 168 3.44 39.98 29.86
C GLY A 168 3.13 41.21 30.71
N ASN A 169 1.99 41.86 30.47
CA ASN A 169 1.58 43.03 31.26
C ASN A 169 1.29 42.68 32.72
N HIS A 170 0.66 41.53 32.98
CA HIS A 170 0.39 41.08 34.35
C HIS A 170 1.64 40.62 35.10
N LEU A 171 2.56 39.90 34.46
CA LEU A 171 3.83 39.53 35.09
C LEU A 171 4.72 40.74 35.34
N LEU A 172 4.86 41.64 34.36
CA LEU A 172 5.72 42.81 34.52
C LEU A 172 5.19 43.74 35.62
N GLY A 173 3.87 43.95 35.68
CA GLY A 173 3.23 44.71 36.76
C GLY A 173 3.37 44.02 38.12
N GLY A 174 3.22 42.69 38.17
CA GLY A 174 3.41 41.89 39.37
C GLY A 174 4.84 41.95 39.90
N PHE A 175 5.84 41.75 39.03
CA PHE A 175 7.25 41.86 39.39
C PHE A 175 7.65 43.27 39.83
N ALA A 176 7.20 44.31 39.12
CA ALA A 176 7.45 45.69 39.51
C ALA A 176 6.86 46.01 40.90
N SER A 177 5.66 45.49 41.19
CA SER A 177 5.01 45.63 42.49
C SER A 177 5.80 44.94 43.62
N VAL A 178 6.26 43.70 43.40
CA VAL A 178 7.08 42.99 44.39
C VAL A 178 8.40 43.70 44.65
N ILE A 179 9.07 44.19 43.60
CA ILE A 179 10.31 44.95 43.74
C ILE A 179 10.07 46.25 44.51
N ALA A 180 9.00 46.98 44.20
CA ALA A 180 8.64 48.20 44.92
C ALA A 180 8.34 47.91 46.40
N ALA A 181 7.60 46.84 46.70
CA ALA A 181 7.30 46.43 48.06
C ALA A 181 8.57 46.04 48.84
N LEU A 182 9.50 45.32 48.21
CA LEU A 182 10.80 44.97 48.81
C LEU A 182 11.66 46.20 49.07
N LEU A 183 11.65 47.20 48.18
CA LEU A 183 12.38 48.46 48.40
C LEU A 183 11.79 49.27 49.56
N VAL A 184 10.46 49.39 49.64
CA VAL A 184 9.80 50.10 50.74
C VAL A 184 10.01 49.38 52.05
N PHE A 185 9.74 48.07 52.11
CA PHE A 185 9.86 47.29 53.33
C PHE A 185 11.32 47.11 53.78
N GLY A 186 12.24 46.93 52.82
CA GLY A 186 13.68 46.89 53.07
C GLY A 186 14.19 48.23 53.59
N GLY A 187 13.76 49.35 53.00
CA GLY A 187 14.08 50.70 53.46
C GLY A 187 13.59 50.97 54.88
N VAL A 188 12.33 50.61 55.19
CA VAL A 188 11.76 50.76 56.54
C VAL A 188 12.46 49.85 57.55
N SER A 189 12.80 48.61 57.17
CA SER A 189 13.52 47.68 58.05
C SER A 189 14.93 48.16 58.37
N LEU A 190 15.66 48.67 57.36
CA LEU A 190 16.98 49.28 57.54
C LEU A 190 16.90 50.55 58.39
N TYR A 191 15.90 51.39 58.17
CA TYR A 191 15.67 52.59 58.96
C TYR A 191 15.41 52.25 60.44
N ASN A 192 14.55 51.28 60.71
CA ASN A 192 14.26 50.82 62.07
C ASN A 192 15.48 50.19 62.77
N LEU A 193 16.30 49.41 62.05
CA LEU A 193 17.53 48.84 62.60
C LEU A 193 18.56 49.93 62.91
N SER A 194 18.67 50.94 62.05
CA SER A 194 19.54 52.09 62.29
C SER A 194 19.08 52.87 63.52
N GLN A 195 17.77 53.05 63.73
CA GLN A 195 17.20 53.67 64.92
C GLN A 195 17.46 52.86 66.20
N GLN A 196 17.35 51.52 66.15
CA GLN A 196 17.63 50.66 67.32
C GLN A 196 19.09 50.72 67.79
N LYS A 197 20.04 50.94 66.89
CA LYS A 197 21.45 51.18 67.24
C LYS A 197 21.72 52.62 67.73
N GLY A 198 20.67 53.36 68.07
CA GLY A 198 20.72 54.76 68.53
C GLY A 198 20.88 55.77 67.39
N GLY A 199 20.63 55.37 66.15
CA GLY A 199 20.85 56.22 64.99
C GLY A 199 22.30 56.68 64.88
N VAL A 200 22.49 57.88 64.36
CA VAL A 200 23.81 58.54 64.27
C VAL A 200 24.39 58.78 65.67
N GLU A 201 23.56 59.00 66.68
CA GLU A 201 23.97 59.29 68.06
C GLU A 201 24.51 58.05 68.79
N GLY A 202 23.93 56.87 68.56
CA GLY A 202 24.42 55.61 69.12
C GLY A 202 25.73 55.15 68.49
N ALA A 203 25.90 55.35 67.18
CA ALA A 203 27.20 55.14 66.51
C ALA A 203 28.29 56.07 67.06
N MET A 204 27.94 57.32 67.42
CA MET A 204 28.86 58.28 68.04
C MET A 204 29.23 57.87 69.47
N ARG A 205 28.27 57.31 70.23
CA ARG A 205 28.52 56.78 71.58
C ARG A 205 29.40 55.52 71.57
N ASP A 206 29.20 54.60 70.64
CA ASP A 206 30.05 53.40 70.48
C ASP A 206 31.48 53.74 70.05
N ALA A 207 31.66 54.78 69.24
CA ALA A 207 32.97 55.31 68.91
C ALA A 207 33.64 55.94 70.15
N SER A 208 32.87 56.67 70.97
CA SER A 208 33.37 57.29 72.21
C SER A 208 33.72 56.26 73.30
N SER A 209 32.96 55.16 73.42
CA SER A 209 33.23 54.11 74.42
C SER A 209 34.48 53.30 74.08
N LYS A 210 34.70 52.97 72.80
CA LYS A 210 35.94 52.31 72.33
C LYS A 210 37.20 53.15 72.54
N ILE A 211 37.08 54.48 72.48
CA ILE A 211 38.18 55.39 72.82
C ILE A 211 38.43 55.39 74.34
N SER A 212 37.38 55.28 75.15
CA SER A 212 37.49 55.27 76.62
C SER A 212 38.00 53.93 77.18
N GLU A 213 37.72 52.80 76.53
CA GLU A 213 38.18 51.46 76.96
C GLU A 213 39.68 51.24 76.68
N ARG A 214 40.24 51.92 75.67
CA ARG A 214 41.67 51.90 75.36
C ARG A 214 42.55 52.69 76.34
N VAL A 215 41.93 53.49 77.22
CA VAL A 215 42.61 54.37 78.18
C VAL A 215 42.71 53.75 79.58
N SER A 216 41.94 52.69 79.88
CA SER A 216 41.75 52.21 81.27
C SER A 216 42.24 50.78 81.58
N SER A 217 43.11 50.18 80.75
CA SER A 217 43.84 48.96 81.14
C SER A 217 45.32 49.26 81.45
N PRO A 218 45.78 49.09 82.71
CA PRO A 218 47.17 49.33 83.12
C PRO A 218 48.10 48.15 82.74
N PRO A 219 49.41 48.40 82.54
CA PRO A 219 50.39 47.37 82.18
C PRO A 219 50.66 46.41 83.36
N ALA A 220 50.66 45.11 83.05
CA ALA A 220 51.01 44.04 83.99
C ALA A 220 52.51 44.03 84.29
N THR A 221 52.86 44.11 85.57
CA THR A 221 54.23 43.93 86.10
C THR A 221 54.51 42.45 86.27
N SER A 222 55.49 41.90 85.56
CA SER A 222 56.07 40.58 85.82
C SER A 222 57.51 40.72 86.29
N VAL A 223 57.78 40.37 87.55
CA VAL A 223 59.10 40.14 88.14
C VAL A 223 59.40 38.64 88.11
N THR A 224 60.62 38.32 87.65
CA THR A 224 61.28 37.01 87.56
C THR A 224 61.39 36.27 88.90
N THR A 225 61.25 34.93 88.90
CA THR A 225 61.97 34.04 89.83
C THR A 225 62.16 32.64 89.22
N ILE A 226 63.37 32.12 89.42
CA ILE A 226 64.00 30.87 88.97
C ILE A 226 63.79 29.75 90.02
N GLN A 227 64.05 28.49 89.62
CA GLN A 227 64.39 27.29 90.45
C GLN A 227 63.19 26.46 90.96
N ALA A 228 62.93 25.20 90.54
CA ALA A 228 63.71 23.93 90.55
C ALA A 228 63.87 23.34 91.97
N PRO A 229 64.02 22.01 92.18
CA PRO A 229 64.36 20.92 91.25
C PRO A 229 63.25 19.90 90.93
#